data_AF-A0AA91PE14-F1
#
_entry.id   AF-A0AA91PE14-F1
#
_cell.length_a   1.000
_cell.length_b   1.000
_cell.length_c   1.000
_cell.angle_alpha   90.00
_cell.angle_beta   90.00
_cell.angle_gamma   90.00
#
_symmetry.space_group_name_H-M   'P 1'
#
loop_
_entity.id
_entity.type
_entity.pdbx_description
1 polymer ?
#
loop_
_entity_poly.entity_id
_entity_poly.type
_entity_poly.pdbx_seq_one_letter_code
_entity_poly.pdbx_strand_id
1 'polypeptide(L)'
;MNRRAIAIAFALTVVAAGCTWSPERSSQPPTTSEPPPAVDQLHPPFTSVWSAAPGIDLLSRPAELVRATQEGQYLTRVYGPDKTFPGYLNAIGGPKDPQYDPNYRFGTTSQAEPPWRDDADTPMTNYYHLADLSVSADATTISALVCSYHILTPDNNMSGWWNVAKLFATEIELSNPNPDSGLTSLIDDDPNMPNPGAQMPPSWNVFTTWHIARIWELFFYDDIPTDCFDWQTSQLPELQPRSQPWSSSEVAREPVKPQFPEWIPPNQI
;
A
#
# COMPACT_ATOMS: atom_id res chain seq x y z
N MET A 1 -11.49 -65.97 -74.40
CA MET A 1 -12.35 -65.14 -75.25
C MET A 1 -11.80 -63.72 -75.28
N ASN A 2 -11.83 -63.14 -76.48
CA ASN A 2 -11.12 -61.93 -76.91
C ASN A 2 -11.75 -60.60 -76.45
N ARG A 3 -10.92 -59.54 -76.49
CA ARG A 3 -11.23 -58.09 -76.74
C ARG A 3 -11.87 -57.33 -75.56
N ARG A 4 -11.54 -56.07 -75.26
CA ARG A 4 -10.86 -54.96 -75.97
C ARG A 4 -10.43 -53.89 -74.94
N ALA A 5 -9.36 -53.18 -75.25
CA ALA A 5 -8.91 -51.97 -74.57
C ALA A 5 -9.78 -50.75 -74.94
N ILE A 6 -9.92 -49.79 -74.01
CA ILE A 6 -10.05 -48.36 -74.29
C ILE A 6 -9.20 -47.62 -73.24
N ALA A 7 -8.25 -46.83 -73.74
CA ALA A 7 -7.46 -45.87 -72.98
C ALA A 7 -8.18 -44.53 -72.94
N ILE A 8 -8.20 -43.87 -71.78
CA ILE A 8 -8.39 -42.42 -71.67
C ILE A 8 -7.37 -41.91 -70.66
N ALA A 9 -6.46 -41.07 -71.15
CA ALA A 9 -5.53 -40.29 -70.38
C ALA A 9 -6.25 -39.09 -69.76
N PHE A 10 -6.01 -38.80 -68.48
CA PHE A 10 -6.22 -37.47 -67.92
C PHE A 10 -5.08 -37.12 -66.96
N ALA A 11 -4.76 -35.83 -67.03
CA ALA A 11 -3.49 -35.22 -66.69
C ALA A 11 -3.31 -34.95 -65.20
N LEU A 12 -2.03 -34.70 -64.86
CA LEU A 12 -1.52 -34.22 -63.58
C LEU A 12 -2.34 -33.09 -62.95
N THR A 13 -2.46 -33.10 -61.62
CA THR A 13 -2.16 -31.89 -60.84
C THR A 13 -1.66 -32.27 -59.43
N VAL A 14 -0.40 -31.95 -59.16
CA VAL A 14 0.16 -31.92 -57.81
C VAL A 14 -0.24 -30.58 -57.19
N VAL A 15 -0.96 -30.61 -56.07
CA VAL A 15 -1.04 -29.47 -55.15
C VAL A 15 -0.62 -29.98 -53.79
N ALA A 16 0.61 -29.65 -53.41
CA ALA A 16 1.10 -29.86 -52.06
C ALA A 16 0.29 -28.97 -51.10
N ALA A 17 -0.29 -29.59 -50.08
CA ALA A 17 -0.92 -28.89 -48.98
C ALA A 17 0.16 -28.20 -48.13
N GLY A 18 0.25 -26.88 -48.26
CA GLY A 18 0.97 -26.01 -47.33
C GLY A 18 -0.02 -25.10 -46.63
N CYS A 19 -0.55 -25.54 -45.48
CA CYS A 19 -1.33 -24.68 -44.60
C CYS A 19 -0.38 -23.68 -43.94
N THR A 20 -0.25 -22.46 -44.49
CA THR A 20 0.28 -21.33 -43.73
C THR A 20 -0.89 -20.55 -43.16
N TRP A 21 -1.25 -20.88 -41.92
CA TRP A 21 -2.15 -20.11 -41.08
C TRP A 21 -1.47 -18.77 -40.79
N SER A 22 -1.93 -17.69 -41.43
CA SER A 22 -1.53 -16.33 -41.08
C SER A 22 -2.59 -15.77 -40.14
N PRO A 23 -2.31 -15.59 -38.84
CA PRO A 23 -3.17 -14.77 -38.01
C PRO A 23 -2.98 -13.32 -38.45
N GLU A 24 -4.05 -12.74 -38.95
CA GLU A 24 -4.14 -11.32 -39.29
C GLU A 24 -3.97 -10.53 -37.99
N ARG A 25 -2.75 -10.07 -37.76
CA ARG A 25 -2.37 -9.23 -36.62
C ARG A 25 -3.05 -7.88 -36.82
N SER A 26 -4.23 -7.74 -36.22
CA SER A 26 -4.89 -6.44 -36.02
C SER A 26 -3.85 -5.48 -35.43
N SER A 27 -3.41 -4.55 -36.26
CA SER A 27 -2.39 -3.55 -35.92
C SER A 27 -3.09 -2.45 -35.15
N GLN A 28 -3.42 -2.72 -33.90
CA GLN A 28 -3.83 -1.68 -32.98
C GLN A 28 -2.61 -0.77 -32.77
N PRO A 29 -2.71 0.55 -33.01
CA PRO A 29 -1.61 1.47 -32.75
C PRO A 29 -1.15 1.27 -31.30
N PRO A 30 0.17 1.27 -31.03
CA PRO A 30 0.64 1.19 -29.66
C PRO A 30 0.02 2.35 -28.89
N THR A 31 -0.85 2.04 -27.94
CA THR A 31 -1.30 2.98 -26.93
C THR A 31 0.00 3.50 -26.31
N THR A 32 0.31 4.77 -26.54
CA THR A 32 1.47 5.39 -25.92
C THR A 32 1.15 5.42 -24.43
N SER A 33 1.68 4.45 -23.69
CA SER A 33 1.56 4.43 -22.24
C SER A 33 2.29 5.67 -21.76
N GLU A 34 1.52 6.65 -21.29
CA GLU A 34 2.07 7.78 -20.57
C GLU A 34 2.96 7.22 -19.44
N PRO A 35 4.19 7.72 -19.26
CA PRO A 35 5.07 7.22 -18.22
C PRO A 35 4.37 7.37 -16.86
N PRO A 36 4.55 6.43 -15.92
CA PRO A 36 3.96 6.54 -14.60
C PRO A 36 4.38 7.86 -13.92
N PRO A 37 3.49 8.53 -13.17
CA PRO A 37 3.84 9.74 -12.45
C PRO A 37 4.98 9.45 -11.47
N ALA A 38 5.90 10.41 -11.35
CA ALA A 38 6.95 10.36 -10.34
C ALA A 38 6.37 10.56 -8.93
N VAL A 39 7.11 10.15 -7.90
CA VAL A 39 6.66 10.16 -6.50
C VAL A 39 6.26 11.57 -6.04
N ASP A 40 6.96 12.60 -6.50
CA ASP A 40 6.71 14.03 -6.25
C ASP A 40 5.48 14.59 -7.00
N GLN A 41 4.91 13.81 -7.92
CA GLN A 41 3.70 14.12 -8.67
C GLN A 41 2.48 13.33 -8.17
N LEU A 42 2.67 12.47 -7.17
CA LEU A 42 1.56 11.77 -6.53
C LEU A 42 0.82 12.78 -5.64
N HIS A 43 -0.49 12.85 -5.85
CA HIS A 43 -1.40 13.53 -4.96
C HIS A 43 -2.42 12.50 -4.49
N PRO A 44 -2.06 11.66 -3.50
CA PRO A 44 -2.97 10.66 -3.00
C PRO A 44 -4.27 11.34 -2.54
N PRO A 45 -5.46 10.84 -2.91
CA PRO A 45 -6.71 11.43 -2.45
C PRO A 45 -7.01 11.10 -0.99
N PHE A 46 -6.08 10.45 -0.29
CA PHE A 46 -6.18 10.08 1.11
C PHE A 46 -5.07 10.71 1.93
N THR A 47 -5.34 10.89 3.22
CA THR A 47 -4.38 11.35 4.22
C THR A 47 -4.26 10.35 5.36
N SER A 48 -3.30 10.59 6.26
CA SER A 48 -3.07 9.79 7.45
C SER A 48 -3.16 10.67 8.70
N VAL A 49 -3.98 10.29 9.66
CA VAL A 49 -4.08 10.94 10.98
C VAL A 49 -3.59 9.96 12.02
N TRP A 50 -2.50 10.30 12.67
CA TRP A 50 -1.85 9.47 13.66
C TRP A 50 -2.15 9.92 15.08
N SER A 51 -2.22 8.93 15.96
CA SER A 51 -2.17 9.10 17.41
C SER A 51 -1.23 8.05 18.00
N ALA A 52 -0.92 8.15 19.29
CA ALA A 52 -0.09 7.17 19.98
C ALA A 52 -0.62 6.89 21.39
N ALA A 53 -0.32 5.71 21.91
CA ALA A 53 -0.66 5.35 23.29
C ALA A 53 0.08 6.24 24.29
N PRO A 54 -0.44 6.40 25.52
CA PRO A 54 0.20 7.22 26.55
C PRO A 54 1.67 6.83 26.78
N GLY A 55 2.56 7.81 26.76
CA GLY A 55 4.00 7.60 26.97
C GLY A 55 4.80 7.30 25.70
N ILE A 56 4.15 7.13 24.55
CA ILE A 56 4.81 7.02 23.25
C ILE A 56 4.92 8.40 22.61
N ASP A 57 6.13 8.83 22.29
CA ASP A 57 6.38 10.04 21.52
C ASP A 57 6.23 9.74 20.02
N LEU A 58 5.10 10.17 19.46
CA LEU A 58 4.75 10.00 18.04
C LEU A 58 5.70 10.74 17.09
N LEU A 59 6.39 11.78 17.57
CA LEU A 59 7.30 12.62 16.80
C LEU A 59 8.76 12.17 16.95
N SER A 60 9.00 11.13 17.74
CA SER A 60 10.32 10.51 17.88
C SER A 60 10.77 9.80 16.59
N ARG A 61 12.09 9.65 16.41
CA ARG A 61 12.67 8.95 15.25
C ARG A 61 12.19 7.49 15.11
N PRO A 62 12.07 6.68 16.18
CA PRO A 62 11.52 5.33 16.04
C PRO A 62 10.06 5.34 15.56
N ALA A 63 9.23 6.25 16.08
CA ALA A 63 7.85 6.40 15.64
C ALA A 63 7.77 6.86 14.17
N GLU A 64 8.61 7.81 13.75
CA GLU A 64 8.70 8.25 12.35
C GLU A 64 8.99 7.09 11.38
N LEU A 65 9.93 6.20 11.71
CA LEU A 65 10.25 5.02 10.90
C LEU A 65 9.08 4.05 10.80
N VAL A 66 8.34 3.85 11.88
CA VAL A 66 7.12 3.03 11.91
C VAL A 66 6.02 3.67 11.05
N ARG A 67 5.81 4.98 11.17
CA ARG A 67 4.85 5.73 10.33
C ARG A 67 5.19 5.60 8.85
N ALA A 68 6.44 5.83 8.48
CA ALA A 68 6.91 5.68 7.11
C ALA A 68 6.73 4.25 6.59
N THR A 69 6.92 3.24 7.45
CA THR A 69 6.69 1.83 7.09
C THR A 69 5.22 1.56 6.78
N GLN A 70 4.31 1.99 7.66
CA GLN A 70 2.86 1.78 7.51
C GLN A 70 2.30 2.55 6.30
N GLU A 71 2.66 3.81 6.14
CA GLU A 71 2.22 4.63 5.01
C GLU A 71 2.85 4.16 3.69
N GLY A 72 4.12 3.78 3.72
CA GLY A 72 4.82 3.22 2.56
C GLY A 72 4.24 1.88 2.10
N GLN A 73 3.80 1.04 3.04
CA GLN A 73 3.05 -0.19 2.74
C GLN A 73 1.73 0.12 2.05
N TYR A 74 0.96 1.08 2.58
CA TYR A 74 -0.32 1.46 2.00
C TYR A 74 -0.15 2.04 0.59
N LEU A 75 0.79 2.96 0.38
CA LEU A 75 1.13 3.48 -0.96
C LEU A 75 1.59 2.39 -1.91
N THR A 76 2.38 1.42 -1.44
CA THR A 76 2.81 0.29 -2.26
C THR A 76 1.62 -0.57 -2.69
N ARG A 77 0.64 -0.78 -1.81
CA ARG A 77 -0.60 -1.49 -2.15
C ARG A 77 -1.43 -0.74 -3.19
N VAL A 78 -1.50 0.58 -3.07
CA VAL A 78 -2.35 1.45 -3.91
C VAL A 78 -1.72 1.70 -5.28
N TYR A 79 -0.45 2.13 -5.31
CA TYR A 79 0.21 2.63 -6.51
C TYR A 79 1.32 1.70 -7.04
N GLY A 80 1.72 0.70 -6.25
CA GLY A 80 2.82 -0.21 -6.56
C GLY A 80 4.16 0.23 -5.95
N PRO A 81 5.17 -0.67 -5.96
CA PRO A 81 6.44 -0.50 -5.25
C PRO A 81 7.33 0.61 -5.79
N ASP A 82 7.10 1.06 -7.03
CA ASP A 82 7.85 2.16 -7.66
C ASP A 82 7.29 3.55 -7.29
N LYS A 83 6.14 3.61 -6.61
CA LYS A 83 5.35 4.82 -6.31
C LYS A 83 5.07 4.99 -4.82
N THR A 84 6.12 4.78 -4.02
CA THR A 84 6.07 4.88 -2.55
C THR A 84 7.22 5.77 -2.06
N PHE A 85 7.42 5.81 -0.75
CA PHE A 85 8.48 6.58 -0.09
C PHE A 85 9.84 6.18 -0.69
N PRO A 86 10.70 7.14 -1.04
CA PRO A 86 12.06 6.83 -1.46
C PRO A 86 12.76 5.95 -0.42
N GLY A 87 13.44 4.91 -0.89
CA GLY A 87 14.14 3.95 -0.03
C GLY A 87 13.26 2.85 0.58
N TYR A 88 11.92 2.92 0.53
CA TYR A 88 11.05 1.88 1.10
C TYR A 88 11.35 0.48 0.52
N LEU A 89 11.40 0.37 -0.82
CA LEU A 89 11.69 -0.91 -1.48
C LEU A 89 13.07 -1.46 -1.10
N ASN A 90 14.06 -0.59 -0.90
CA ASN A 90 15.37 -1.00 -0.41
C ASN A 90 15.32 -1.44 1.06
N ALA A 91 14.55 -0.74 1.89
CA ALA A 91 14.39 -1.03 3.31
C ALA A 91 13.74 -2.40 3.56
N ILE A 92 12.72 -2.77 2.77
CA ILE A 92 12.14 -4.13 2.81
C ILE A 92 13.03 -5.18 2.09
N GLY A 93 14.07 -4.77 1.36
CA GLY A 93 14.97 -5.68 0.66
C GLY A 93 14.40 -6.23 -0.66
N GLY A 94 13.76 -5.37 -1.44
CA GLY A 94 13.20 -5.69 -2.76
C GLY A 94 11.75 -6.20 -2.73
N PRO A 95 11.21 -6.58 -3.89
CA PRO A 95 9.83 -7.05 -3.99
C PRO A 95 9.56 -8.28 -3.13
N LYS A 96 8.44 -8.25 -2.41
CA LYS A 96 7.86 -9.31 -1.58
C LYS A 96 6.66 -9.98 -2.20
N ASP A 97 6.59 -11.29 -1.99
CA ASP A 97 5.44 -12.16 -2.20
C ASP A 97 5.17 -12.95 -0.90
N PRO A 98 4.01 -12.82 -0.25
CA PRO A 98 3.71 -13.50 1.01
C PRO A 98 3.85 -15.02 0.94
N GLN A 99 3.77 -15.63 -0.25
CA GLN A 99 4.00 -17.06 -0.44
C GLN A 99 5.46 -17.45 -0.18
N TYR A 100 6.41 -16.57 -0.48
CA TYR A 100 7.85 -16.82 -0.41
C TYR A 100 8.56 -16.00 0.68
N ASP A 101 7.93 -14.92 1.14
CA ASP A 101 8.42 -13.98 2.13
C ASP A 101 7.52 -14.00 3.38
N PRO A 102 7.63 -15.01 4.26
CA PRO A 102 6.67 -15.19 5.35
C PRO A 102 6.63 -14.03 6.35
N ASN A 103 7.70 -13.25 6.48
CA ASN A 103 7.74 -12.06 7.35
C ASN A 103 6.94 -10.87 6.81
N TYR A 104 6.38 -10.99 5.60
CA TYR A 104 5.63 -9.94 4.92
C TYR A 104 4.27 -10.47 4.52
N ARG A 105 3.23 -10.14 5.30
CA ARG A 105 1.84 -10.54 4.99
C ARG A 105 1.15 -9.63 3.97
N PHE A 106 1.92 -9.02 3.08
CA PHE A 106 1.43 -8.26 1.94
C PHE A 106 2.33 -8.47 0.71
N GLY A 107 1.73 -8.45 -0.47
CA GLY A 107 2.47 -8.49 -1.73
C GLY A 107 2.86 -7.10 -2.20
N THR A 108 4.07 -6.99 -2.73
CA THR A 108 4.54 -5.79 -3.45
C THR A 108 4.61 -6.04 -4.96
N THR A 109 4.55 -7.31 -5.38
CA THR A 109 4.70 -7.75 -6.77
C THR A 109 3.41 -7.70 -7.56
N SER A 110 2.25 -7.73 -6.88
CA SER A 110 0.98 -7.43 -7.51
C SER A 110 0.78 -5.92 -7.50
N GLN A 111 1.01 -5.26 -8.65
CA GLN A 111 0.13 -4.12 -8.95
C GLN A 111 -1.28 -4.66 -8.85
N ALA A 112 -2.13 -3.97 -8.10
CA ALA A 112 -3.47 -4.43 -7.88
C ALA A 112 -4.21 -4.35 -9.23
N GLU A 113 -4.27 -5.48 -9.96
CA GLU A 113 -4.98 -5.61 -11.24
C GLU A 113 -6.49 -5.36 -11.00
N PRO A 114 -7.20 -4.64 -11.90
CA PRO A 114 -8.50 -4.03 -11.63
C PRO A 114 -9.50 -5.08 -11.11
N PRO A 115 -10.09 -4.87 -9.91
CA PRO A 115 -10.85 -3.67 -9.53
C PRO A 115 -10.20 -2.72 -8.50
N TRP A 116 -9.03 -3.04 -7.96
CA TRP A 116 -8.38 -2.26 -6.89
C TRP A 116 -7.98 -0.83 -7.27
N ARG A 117 -7.92 -0.52 -8.58
CA ARG A 117 -7.63 0.82 -9.09
C ARG A 117 -8.75 1.82 -8.83
N ASP A 118 -10.01 1.38 -8.75
CA ASP A 118 -11.12 2.26 -8.39
C ASP A 118 -11.06 2.63 -6.89
N ASP A 119 -10.53 1.74 -6.06
CA ASP A 119 -10.28 1.95 -4.63
C ASP A 119 -9.03 2.83 -4.37
N ALA A 120 -8.08 2.88 -5.32
CA ALA A 120 -6.81 3.59 -5.19
C ALA A 120 -6.92 5.12 -5.28
N ASP A 121 -7.93 5.62 -6.00
CA ASP A 121 -8.21 7.06 -6.15
C ASP A 121 -9.38 7.53 -5.25
N THR A 122 -9.65 6.78 -4.19
CA THR A 122 -10.81 6.98 -3.34
C THR A 122 -10.49 7.94 -2.18
N PRO A 123 -11.17 9.10 -2.06
CA PRO A 123 -10.83 10.03 -0.99
C PRO A 123 -11.26 9.54 0.38
N MET A 124 -10.31 9.45 1.32
CA MET A 124 -10.51 8.93 2.67
C MET A 124 -9.49 9.47 3.66
N THR A 125 -9.81 9.40 4.94
CA THR A 125 -8.85 9.61 6.04
C THR A 125 -8.46 8.24 6.60
N ASN A 126 -7.17 7.88 6.55
CA ASN A 126 -6.64 6.74 7.30
C ASN A 126 -6.34 7.18 8.72
N TYR A 127 -6.84 6.44 9.70
CA TYR A 127 -6.55 6.63 11.10
C TYR A 127 -5.57 5.58 11.56
N TYR A 128 -4.46 6.03 12.12
CA TYR A 128 -3.44 5.16 12.67
C TYR A 128 -3.21 5.46 14.14
N HIS A 129 -2.91 4.41 14.91
CA HIS A 129 -2.56 4.53 16.30
C HIS A 129 -1.38 3.64 16.63
N LEU A 130 -0.29 4.25 17.10
CA LEU A 130 0.86 3.53 17.60
C LEU A 130 0.54 3.03 19.01
N ALA A 131 0.04 1.80 19.08
CA ALA A 131 -0.42 1.17 20.32
C ALA A 131 0.74 0.67 21.19
N ASP A 132 1.81 0.20 20.54
CA ASP A 132 3.04 -0.19 21.20
C ASP A 132 4.25 0.25 20.38
N LEU A 133 5.33 0.61 21.07
CA LEU A 133 6.61 0.99 20.49
C LEU A 133 7.73 0.61 21.46
N SER A 134 8.59 -0.29 21.03
CA SER A 134 9.76 -0.75 21.77
C SER A 134 11.02 -0.54 20.95
N VAL A 135 12.08 -0.11 21.62
CA VAL A 135 13.41 0.07 21.04
C VAL A 135 14.40 -0.74 21.88
N SER A 136 15.24 -1.54 21.22
CA SER A 136 16.27 -2.33 21.91
C SER A 136 17.28 -1.43 22.63
N ALA A 137 17.95 -1.97 23.64
CA ALA A 137 18.91 -1.19 24.46
C ALA A 137 20.10 -0.62 23.65
N ASP A 138 20.46 -1.27 22.55
CA ASP A 138 21.48 -0.83 21.60
C ASP A 138 20.92 0.02 20.45
N ALA A 139 19.62 0.33 20.46
CA ALA A 139 18.91 1.10 19.44
C ALA A 139 19.04 0.54 18.01
N THR A 140 19.31 -0.75 17.88
CA THR A 140 19.42 -1.43 16.57
C THR A 140 18.11 -2.07 16.14
N THR A 141 17.15 -2.26 17.04
CA THR A 141 15.87 -2.92 16.74
C THR A 141 14.71 -2.06 17.23
N ILE A 142 13.70 -1.91 16.37
CA ILE A 142 12.42 -1.27 16.70
C ILE A 142 11.33 -2.31 16.48
N SER A 143 10.44 -2.46 17.44
CA SER A 143 9.21 -3.26 17.32
C SER A 143 8.01 -2.37 17.62
N ALA A 144 6.95 -2.51 16.85
CA ALA A 144 5.76 -1.68 17.01
C ALA A 144 4.48 -2.44 16.66
N LEU A 145 3.38 -2.00 17.26
CA LEU A 145 2.02 -2.39 16.92
C LEU A 145 1.25 -1.13 16.49
N VAL A 146 0.72 -1.15 15.27
CA VAL A 146 -0.09 -0.06 14.72
C VAL A 146 -1.53 -0.54 14.54
N CYS A 147 -2.48 0.09 15.23
CA CYS A 147 -3.90 -0.10 14.96
C CYS A 147 -4.31 0.83 13.81
N SER A 148 -5.25 0.39 12.97
CA SER A 148 -5.70 1.21 11.85
C SER A 148 -7.14 0.97 11.46
N TYR A 149 -7.79 2.03 10.99
CA TYR A 149 -9.04 1.98 10.24
C TYR A 149 -9.10 3.18 9.31
N HIS A 150 -10.09 3.27 8.44
CA HIS A 150 -10.29 4.43 7.58
C HIS A 150 -11.74 4.92 7.61
N ILE A 151 -11.94 6.21 7.37
CA ILE A 151 -13.27 6.81 7.14
C ILE A 151 -13.31 7.39 5.74
N LEU A 152 -14.38 7.08 5.03
CA LEU A 152 -14.62 7.54 3.66
C LEU A 152 -15.22 8.94 3.63
N THR A 153 -14.93 9.67 2.55
CA THR A 153 -15.60 10.94 2.26
C THR A 153 -17.09 10.79 1.94
N PRO A 154 -17.92 11.83 2.13
CA PRO A 154 -19.36 11.75 1.86
C PRO A 154 -19.70 11.36 0.42
N ASP A 155 -18.92 11.88 -0.55
CA ASP A 155 -19.04 11.67 -2.00
C ASP A 155 -18.44 10.33 -2.48
N ASN A 156 -17.79 9.60 -1.59
CA ASN A 156 -17.17 8.31 -1.87
C ASN A 156 -18.21 7.22 -2.19
N ASN A 157 -18.11 6.58 -3.34
CA ASN A 157 -19.02 5.51 -3.76
C ASN A 157 -18.40 4.10 -3.69
N MET A 158 -17.28 3.94 -2.98
CA MET A 158 -16.62 2.64 -2.82
C MET A 158 -17.61 1.60 -2.27
N SER A 159 -17.54 0.38 -2.80
CA SER A 159 -18.44 -0.72 -2.45
C SER A 159 -17.65 -1.97 -2.11
N GLY A 160 -18.27 -2.94 -1.43
CA GLY A 160 -17.61 -4.19 -1.07
C GLY A 160 -16.78 -4.13 0.21
N TRP A 161 -15.73 -4.95 0.28
CA TRP A 161 -14.96 -5.23 1.50
C TRP A 161 -14.22 -4.02 2.08
N TRP A 162 -14.00 -2.97 1.29
CA TRP A 162 -13.34 -1.72 1.72
C TRP A 162 -14.32 -0.61 2.10
N ASN A 163 -15.62 -0.78 1.81
CA ASN A 163 -16.68 0.16 2.20
C ASN A 163 -17.08 0.01 3.69
N VAL A 164 -16.13 -0.33 4.56
CA VAL A 164 -16.35 -0.51 5.99
C VAL A 164 -15.18 0.12 6.73
N ALA A 165 -15.43 0.77 7.87
CA ALA A 165 -14.39 1.32 8.75
C ALA A 165 -13.72 0.17 9.51
N LYS A 166 -13.09 -0.73 8.75
CA LYS A 166 -12.59 -2.00 9.26
C LYS A 166 -11.34 -1.74 10.07
N LEU A 167 -11.33 -2.30 11.29
CA LEU A 167 -10.16 -2.32 12.14
C LEU A 167 -9.16 -3.35 11.59
N PHE A 168 -7.92 -2.93 11.50
CA PHE A 168 -6.75 -3.77 11.26
C PHE A 168 -5.70 -3.46 12.31
N ALA A 169 -4.75 -4.37 12.48
CA ALA A 169 -3.52 -4.10 13.20
C ALA A 169 -2.32 -4.57 12.38
N THR A 170 -1.19 -3.88 12.51
CA THR A 170 0.06 -4.22 11.83
C THR A 170 1.17 -4.33 12.86
N GLU A 171 1.83 -5.48 12.91
CA GLU A 171 3.10 -5.63 13.64
C GLU A 171 4.24 -5.24 12.70
N ILE A 172 5.12 -4.37 13.18
CA ILE A 172 6.27 -3.86 12.42
C ILE A 172 7.53 -4.15 13.21
N GLU A 173 8.53 -4.72 12.54
CA GLU A 173 9.89 -4.82 13.07
C GLU A 173 10.87 -4.16 12.10
N LEU A 174 11.72 -3.30 12.64
CA LEU A 174 12.85 -2.71 11.93
C LEU A 174 14.16 -3.09 12.61
N SER A 175 15.21 -3.23 11.82
CA SER A 175 16.55 -3.52 12.28
C SER A 175 17.57 -2.63 11.58
N ASN A 176 18.60 -2.22 12.31
CA ASN A 176 19.71 -1.46 11.80
C ASN A 176 20.97 -1.82 12.57
N PRO A 177 21.87 -2.65 12.00
CA PRO A 177 23.07 -3.09 12.70
C PRO A 177 24.08 -1.97 12.93
N ASN A 178 23.97 -0.85 12.21
CA ASN A 178 24.79 0.36 12.38
C ASN A 178 23.87 1.58 12.31
N PRO A 179 23.19 1.92 13.42
CA PRO A 179 22.23 3.02 13.43
C PRO A 179 22.96 4.35 13.32
N ASP A 180 23.11 4.83 12.08
CA ASP A 180 23.39 6.22 11.80
C ASP A 180 22.11 7.04 12.02
N SER A 181 22.25 8.30 12.42
CA SER A 181 21.12 9.18 12.74
C SER A 181 20.20 9.46 11.55
N GLY A 182 20.63 9.20 10.32
CA GLY A 182 19.84 9.39 9.11
C GLY A 182 19.33 10.82 8.93
N LEU A 183 18.44 11.02 7.95
CA LEU A 183 17.67 12.25 7.82
C LEU A 183 16.31 12.03 8.47
N THR A 184 16.02 12.83 9.51
CA THR A 184 14.73 12.88 10.20
C THR A 184 13.93 14.05 9.64
N SER A 185 12.64 13.86 9.43
CA SER A 185 11.71 14.94 9.11
C SER A 185 11.79 16.06 10.14
N LEU A 186 11.47 17.28 9.74
CA LEU A 186 11.18 18.32 10.73
C LEU A 186 9.91 17.95 11.50
N ILE A 187 9.90 18.31 12.78
CA ILE A 187 8.77 18.03 13.67
C ILE A 187 7.57 18.86 13.23
N ASP A 188 6.43 18.21 13.06
CA ASP A 188 5.12 18.84 12.93
C ASP A 188 4.51 18.99 14.33
N ASP A 189 4.55 20.21 14.87
CA ASP A 189 4.16 20.54 16.23
C ASP A 189 2.73 21.08 16.37
N ASP A 190 2.01 21.28 15.26
CA ASP A 190 0.62 21.75 15.27
C ASP A 190 -0.31 20.92 14.37
N PRO A 191 -1.06 19.96 14.94
CA PRO A 191 -1.99 19.13 14.17
C PRO A 191 -3.14 19.90 13.49
N ASN A 192 -3.31 21.19 13.78
CA ASN A 192 -4.38 22.02 13.22
C ASN A 192 -3.88 23.02 12.18
N MET A 193 -2.56 23.14 11.96
CA MET A 193 -1.98 24.10 11.03
C MET A 193 -1.16 23.38 9.97
N PRO A 194 -1.69 23.24 8.74
CA PRO A 194 -0.95 22.64 7.65
C PRO A 194 0.34 23.41 7.36
N ASN A 195 1.46 22.69 7.27
CA ASN A 195 2.74 23.23 6.92
C ASN A 195 2.83 23.36 5.38
N PRO A 196 3.10 24.56 4.84
CA PRO A 196 3.21 24.74 3.39
C PRO A 196 4.37 23.98 2.75
N GLY A 197 5.36 23.55 3.56
CA GLY A 197 6.48 22.71 3.13
C GLY A 197 6.22 21.20 3.26
N ALA A 198 5.06 20.78 3.79
CA ALA A 198 4.70 19.37 3.89
C ALA A 198 4.59 18.72 2.51
N GLN A 199 4.97 17.45 2.44
CA GLN A 199 4.91 16.62 1.24
C GLN A 199 4.14 15.33 1.53
N MET A 200 3.39 14.84 0.56
CA MET A 200 2.78 13.51 0.66
C MET A 200 2.78 12.85 -0.73
N PRO A 201 3.52 11.74 -0.91
CA PRO A 201 4.53 11.17 -0.01
C PRO A 201 5.79 12.07 0.15
N PRO A 202 6.67 11.82 1.14
CA PRO A 202 7.94 12.53 1.24
C PRO A 202 8.87 12.24 0.04
N SER A 203 9.66 13.23 -0.34
CA SER A 203 10.64 13.13 -1.43
C SER A 203 12.04 12.63 -1.02
N TRP A 204 12.27 12.30 0.25
CA TRP A 204 13.55 11.82 0.76
C TRP A 204 13.47 10.39 1.32
N ASN A 205 14.64 9.76 1.46
CA ASN A 205 14.74 8.44 2.05
C ASN A 205 14.65 8.52 3.58
N VAL A 206 13.44 8.28 4.11
CA VAL A 206 13.18 8.25 5.56
C VAL A 206 13.91 7.08 6.23
N PHE A 207 14.11 5.95 5.55
CA PHE A 207 14.67 4.73 6.15
C PHE A 207 16.18 4.77 6.30
N THR A 208 16.89 5.45 5.40
CA THR A 208 18.36 5.54 5.40
C THR A 208 19.03 4.16 5.44
N THR A 209 19.62 3.75 6.56
CA THR A 209 20.24 2.43 6.77
C THR A 209 19.34 1.41 7.47
N TRP A 210 18.11 1.80 7.85
CA TRP A 210 17.16 0.89 8.47
C TRP A 210 16.60 -0.11 7.46
N HIS A 211 16.54 -1.36 7.90
CA HIS A 211 15.87 -2.45 7.22
C HIS A 211 14.55 -2.73 7.92
N ILE A 212 13.47 -2.79 7.16
CA ILE A 212 12.21 -3.34 7.64
C ILE A 212 12.40 -4.86 7.62
N ALA A 213 12.30 -5.51 8.78
CA ALA A 213 12.51 -6.95 8.92
C ALA A 213 11.21 -7.73 8.81
N ARG A 214 10.09 -7.10 9.22
CA ARG A 214 8.75 -7.69 9.25
C ARG A 214 7.67 -6.64 9.08
N ILE A 215 6.66 -6.97 8.29
CA ILE A 215 5.36 -6.29 8.26
C ILE A 215 4.29 -7.37 8.29
N TRP A 216 3.60 -7.48 9.42
CA TRP A 216 2.64 -8.55 9.64
C TRP A 216 1.27 -7.98 9.94
N GLU A 217 0.40 -7.97 8.93
CA GLU A 217 -0.98 -7.52 9.05
C GLU A 217 -1.87 -8.59 9.72
N LEU A 218 -2.64 -8.13 10.69
CA LEU A 218 -3.63 -8.87 11.46
C LEU A 218 -5.02 -8.49 10.93
N PHE A 219 -5.56 -9.36 10.07
CA PHE A 219 -6.84 -9.13 9.37
C PHE A 219 -8.03 -9.85 10.00
N PHE A 220 -7.76 -10.87 10.83
CA PHE A 220 -8.78 -11.64 11.53
C PHE A 220 -9.02 -11.02 12.89
N TYR A 221 -10.29 -10.85 13.26
CA TYR A 221 -10.67 -10.12 14.48
C TYR A 221 -10.12 -10.76 15.75
N ASP A 222 -10.00 -12.09 15.77
CA ASP A 222 -9.45 -12.83 16.91
C ASP A 222 -7.94 -12.61 17.10
N ASP A 223 -7.24 -12.13 16.07
CA ASP A 223 -5.81 -11.83 16.12
C ASP A 223 -5.54 -10.35 16.49
N ILE A 224 -6.54 -9.47 16.37
CA ILE A 224 -6.37 -8.03 16.64
C ILE A 224 -6.38 -7.79 18.17
N PRO A 225 -5.34 -7.14 18.73
CA PRO A 225 -5.30 -6.84 20.16
C PRO A 225 -6.47 -5.98 20.64
N THR A 226 -6.96 -6.25 21.85
CA THR A 226 -8.09 -5.52 22.47
C THR A 226 -7.85 -4.01 22.51
N ASP A 227 -6.62 -3.57 22.76
CA ASP A 227 -6.26 -2.16 22.81
C ASP A 227 -6.59 -1.41 21.50
N CYS A 228 -6.54 -2.10 20.35
CA CYS A 228 -6.97 -1.52 19.07
C CYS A 228 -8.48 -1.31 18.99
N PHE A 229 -9.28 -2.23 19.55
CA PHE A 229 -10.74 -2.07 19.63
C PHE A 229 -11.13 -0.97 20.60
N ASP A 230 -10.45 -0.89 21.75
CA ASP A 230 -10.67 0.16 22.75
C ASP A 230 -10.32 1.53 22.17
N TRP A 231 -9.19 1.64 21.48
CA TRP A 231 -8.82 2.85 20.75
C TRP A 231 -9.87 3.21 19.70
N GLN A 232 -10.26 2.30 18.80
CA GLN A 232 -11.25 2.61 17.75
C GLN A 232 -12.58 3.06 18.35
N THR A 233 -13.05 2.39 19.40
CA THR A 233 -14.28 2.75 20.13
C THR A 233 -14.18 4.15 20.73
N SER A 234 -13.01 4.54 21.23
CA SER A 234 -12.78 5.90 21.76
C SER A 234 -12.86 6.99 20.68
N GLN A 235 -12.53 6.65 19.43
CA GLN A 235 -12.58 7.58 18.30
C GLN A 235 -13.98 7.73 17.71
N LEU A 236 -14.85 6.73 17.91
CA LEU A 236 -16.21 6.66 17.40
C LEU A 236 -17.22 6.48 18.55
N PRO A 237 -17.29 7.42 19.52
CA PRO A 237 -18.07 7.25 20.74
C PRO A 237 -19.59 7.17 20.51
N GLU A 238 -20.08 7.60 19.36
CA GLU A 238 -21.47 7.46 18.93
C GLU A 238 -21.86 6.01 18.61
N LEU A 239 -20.87 5.14 18.40
CA LEU A 239 -21.08 3.75 18.06
C LEU A 239 -21.02 2.87 19.30
N GLN A 240 -21.87 1.84 19.32
CA GLN A 240 -21.87 0.88 20.42
C GLN A 240 -20.60 0.01 20.35
N PRO A 241 -19.85 -0.16 21.47
CA PRO A 241 -18.67 -1.01 21.52
C PRO A 241 -19.01 -2.45 21.10
N ARG A 242 -18.19 -3.05 20.23
CA ARG A 242 -18.34 -4.46 19.83
C ARG A 242 -17.03 -5.04 19.30
N SER A 243 -16.92 -6.37 19.31
CA SER A 243 -15.76 -7.13 18.81
C SER A 243 -15.77 -7.34 17.28
N GLN A 244 -16.50 -6.51 16.53
CA GLN A 244 -16.66 -6.62 15.08
C GLN A 244 -16.62 -5.22 14.45
N PRO A 245 -15.96 -5.01 13.31
CA PRO A 245 -15.84 -3.67 12.73
C PRO A 245 -17.18 -3.10 12.28
N TRP A 246 -17.25 -1.78 12.24
CA TRP A 246 -18.40 -1.06 11.71
C TRP A 246 -18.39 -0.98 10.19
N SER A 247 -19.56 -1.14 9.59
CA SER A 247 -19.75 -0.81 8.19
C SER A 247 -19.69 0.70 7.98
N SER A 248 -19.37 1.17 6.76
CA SER A 248 -19.36 2.62 6.47
C SER A 248 -20.76 3.24 6.51
N SER A 249 -21.82 2.43 6.52
CA SER A 249 -23.19 2.89 6.76
C SER A 249 -23.47 3.13 8.24
N GLU A 250 -22.69 2.53 9.14
CA GLU A 250 -22.78 2.74 10.59
C GLU A 250 -21.90 3.91 11.02
N VAL A 251 -20.71 4.07 10.42
CA VAL A 251 -19.80 5.18 10.70
C VAL A 251 -20.15 6.39 9.84
N ALA A 252 -20.29 7.57 10.46
CA ALA A 252 -20.50 8.79 9.70
C ALA A 252 -19.30 9.07 8.79
N ARG A 253 -19.56 9.31 7.51
CA ARG A 253 -18.56 9.77 6.54
C ARG A 253 -18.11 11.18 6.86
N GLU A 254 -16.87 11.52 6.52
CA GLU A 254 -16.28 12.83 6.82
C GLU A 254 -15.37 13.33 5.69
N PRO A 255 -15.20 14.65 5.50
CA PRO A 255 -14.18 15.17 4.59
C PRO A 255 -12.78 14.66 4.94
N VAL A 256 -11.90 14.56 3.95
CA VAL A 256 -10.49 14.20 4.17
C VAL A 256 -9.87 15.18 5.17
N LYS A 257 -9.33 14.66 6.26
CA LYS A 257 -8.64 15.48 7.26
C LYS A 257 -7.24 15.87 6.79
N PRO A 258 -6.66 16.97 7.27
CA PRO A 258 -5.23 17.22 7.10
C PRO A 258 -4.44 16.02 7.61
N GLN A 259 -3.34 15.70 6.92
CA GLN A 259 -2.41 14.70 7.42
C GLN A 259 -1.79 15.21 8.72
N PHE A 260 -1.59 14.30 9.69
CA PHE A 260 -0.79 14.58 10.88
C PHE A 260 -0.14 13.30 11.42
N PRO A 261 1.15 13.32 11.79
CA PRO A 261 2.13 14.34 11.46
C PRO A 261 2.36 14.45 9.95
N GLU A 262 2.56 15.66 9.47
CA GLU A 262 2.96 15.94 8.11
C GLU A 262 4.41 15.51 7.84
N TRP A 263 4.73 15.14 6.60
CA TRP A 263 6.11 14.92 6.19
C TRP A 263 6.75 16.23 5.78
N ILE A 264 7.47 16.84 6.70
CA ILE A 264 8.20 18.09 6.45
C ILE A 264 9.68 17.74 6.14
N PRO A 265 10.23 18.16 4.98
CA PRO A 265 11.58 17.82 4.59
C PRO A 265 12.62 18.22 5.65
N PRO A 266 13.66 17.40 5.86
CA PRO A 266 14.80 17.78 6.70
C PRO A 266 15.45 19.06 6.15
N ASN A 267 16.06 19.86 7.02
CA ASN A 267 16.92 20.95 6.58
C ASN A 267 18.01 20.37 5.67
N GLN A 268 18.08 20.81 4.41
CA GLN A 268 19.15 20.42 3.49
C GLN A 268 20.48 20.92 4.08
N ILE A 269 21.37 20.00 4.44
CA ILE A 269 22.76 20.30 4.84
C ILE A 269 23.62 20.35 3.58
#